data_AF-A0AAD5MJ13-F1
#
_entry.id   AF-A0AAD5MJ13-F1
#
_cell.length_a   1.000
_cell.length_b   1.000
_cell.length_c   1.000
_cell.angle_alpha   90.00
_cell.angle_beta   90.00
_cell.angle_gamma   90.00
#
_symmetry.space_group_name_H-M   'P 1'
#
loop_
_entity.id
_entity.type
_entity.pdbx_description
1 polymer ?
#
loop_
_entity_poly.entity_id
_entity_poly.type
_entity_poly.pdbx_seq_one_letter_code
_entity_poly.pdbx_strand_id
1 'polypeptide(L)'
;MNIPKTMLSHLTAPFIISLTITSIVSGCGVLPAGQASTWILTVTGFTLPVAMVYTGDAAIRARLSNIASSRGAVQALVNRIVMQTVFDVLESQGRSALLPDAVISSILGQLTINITYEPLECKMVALMPMVDTQDPMDDKCIIVGNTVTGICTKMMAGALGPALMCNMAMVIGAITPRHLTIGGTISTSNIIMANWSRTMWQSVVNRTAAQMVHDVTEQMISQRFEDIRQKMVQVERATPGCHQHQQSVRSPDVNGRLTSPGPPHLNSLSTHYCSLHAVSFSCI
;
A
#
# COMPACT_ATOMS: atom_id res chain seq x y z
N MET A 1 70.37 25.09 -15.51
CA MET A 1 69.16 25.95 -15.51
C MET A 1 68.59 25.92 -14.11
N ASN A 2 68.78 27.02 -13.37
CA ASN A 2 68.38 27.17 -11.98
C ASN A 2 67.00 27.82 -11.93
N ILE A 3 66.04 27.16 -11.27
CA ILE A 3 64.75 27.76 -10.90
C ILE A 3 64.88 28.20 -9.44
N PRO A 4 64.64 29.48 -9.10
CA PRO A 4 64.85 29.97 -7.75
C PRO A 4 63.71 29.56 -6.82
N LYS A 5 64.11 29.11 -5.62
CA LYS A 5 63.28 29.05 -4.42
C LYS A 5 62.97 30.49 -3.98
N THR A 6 61.71 30.89 -4.04
CA THR A 6 61.19 32.01 -3.24
C THR A 6 60.41 31.45 -2.07
N MET A 7 61.10 31.39 -0.93
CA MET A 7 60.46 31.53 0.37
C MET A 7 59.99 32.98 0.51
N LEU A 8 58.72 33.19 0.86
CA LEU A 8 58.35 34.35 1.66
C LEU A 8 57.16 34.02 2.57
N SER A 9 57.54 33.70 3.80
CA SER A 9 56.73 33.67 5.00
C SER A 9 56.05 35.03 5.21
N HIS A 10 54.75 35.07 5.49
CA HIS A 10 54.14 36.21 6.16
C HIS A 10 52.80 35.84 6.85
N LEU A 11 52.80 36.04 8.16
CA LEU A 11 51.68 36.25 9.10
C LEU A 11 50.60 35.16 9.17
N THR A 12 50.61 34.25 10.15
CA THR A 12 50.11 34.49 11.52
C THR A 12 49.07 35.60 11.64
N ALA A 13 47.83 35.27 11.29
CA ALA A 13 46.67 35.78 12.00
C ALA A 13 45.77 34.57 12.31
N PRO A 14 45.70 34.09 13.57
CA PRO A 14 44.57 33.30 13.98
C PRO A 14 43.40 34.27 14.01
N PHE A 15 42.75 34.46 12.86
CA PHE A 15 41.38 34.95 12.83
C PHE A 15 40.57 33.84 13.50
N ILE A 16 40.54 33.90 14.83
CA ILE A 16 39.46 33.38 15.64
C ILE A 16 38.25 34.18 15.16
N ILE A 17 37.70 33.78 14.02
CA ILE A 17 36.31 34.02 13.70
C ILE A 17 35.59 33.17 14.74
N SER A 18 35.50 33.70 15.96
CA SER A 18 34.46 33.38 16.90
C SER A 18 33.18 33.86 16.24
N LEU A 19 32.78 33.13 15.19
CA LEU A 19 31.43 33.08 14.68
C LEU A 19 30.66 32.52 15.87
N THR A 20 30.25 33.43 16.75
CA THR A 20 29.10 33.26 17.60
C THR A 20 27.93 33.02 16.65
N ILE A 21 27.85 31.79 16.14
CA ILE A 21 26.63 31.17 15.65
C ILE A 21 25.82 30.91 16.93
N THR A 22 25.40 31.99 17.58
CA THR A 22 24.13 32.00 18.30
C THR A 22 23.03 32.01 17.24
N SER A 23 23.00 30.97 16.41
CA SER A 23 21.80 30.52 15.70
C SER A 23 21.16 29.39 16.52
N ILE A 24 21.34 29.45 17.84
CA ILE A 24 20.55 28.67 18.78
C ILE A 24 19.24 29.47 18.92
N VAL A 25 18.12 28.76 18.79
CA VAL A 25 16.77 29.24 19.07
C VAL A 25 16.04 30.04 17.98
N SER A 26 16.04 29.55 16.74
CA SER A 26 14.85 29.74 15.88
C SER A 26 14.37 28.43 15.24
N GLY A 27 14.77 27.28 15.78
CA GLY A 27 14.27 25.99 15.29
C GLY A 27 12.77 25.75 15.52
N CYS A 28 12.15 26.56 16.39
CA CYS A 28 10.70 26.54 16.66
C CYS A 28 9.98 27.81 16.20
N GLY A 29 10.65 28.70 15.45
CA GLY A 29 10.03 29.91 14.93
C GLY A 29 8.97 29.55 13.89
N VAL A 30 7.69 29.68 14.26
CA VAL A 30 6.58 29.60 13.31
C VAL A 30 6.59 30.87 12.48
N LEU A 31 6.57 30.73 11.16
CA LEU A 31 6.46 31.86 10.24
C LEU A 31 5.14 32.61 10.49
N PRO A 32 5.14 33.96 10.45
CA PRO A 32 3.92 34.75 10.49
C PRO A 32 2.87 34.26 9.47
N ALA A 33 1.59 34.41 9.81
CA ALA A 33 0.50 34.06 8.90
C ALA A 33 0.70 34.75 7.52
N GLY A 34 0.57 33.98 6.44
CA GLY A 34 0.83 34.45 5.08
C GLY A 34 2.26 34.23 4.56
N GLN A 35 3.19 33.73 5.39
CA GLN A 35 4.55 33.38 4.97
C GLN A 35 4.79 31.87 4.81
N ALA A 36 3.73 31.05 4.83
CA ALA A 36 3.86 29.61 4.65
C ALA A 36 4.47 29.26 3.28
N SER A 37 5.52 28.46 3.28
CA SER A 37 6.14 27.95 2.06
C SER A 37 5.27 26.80 1.53
N THR A 38 4.86 26.88 0.26
CA THR A 38 3.95 25.89 -0.36
C THR A 38 4.60 25.26 -1.58
N TRP A 39 4.57 23.94 -1.63
CA TRP A 39 5.18 23.11 -2.66
C TRP A 39 4.12 22.27 -3.34
N ILE A 40 4.19 22.15 -4.67
CA ILE A 40 3.28 21.31 -5.43
C ILE A 40 3.84 19.89 -5.48
N LEU A 41 3.00 18.93 -5.09
CA LEU A 41 3.26 17.50 -5.23
C LEU A 41 2.51 17.01 -6.47
N THR A 42 3.22 16.38 -7.40
CA THR A 42 2.60 15.72 -8.55
C THR A 42 3.28 14.39 -8.79
N VAL A 43 2.51 13.31 -8.71
CA VAL A 43 2.94 11.94 -9.01
C VAL A 43 2.13 11.46 -10.20
N THR A 44 2.79 11.10 -11.31
CA THR A 44 2.13 10.66 -12.55
C THR A 44 2.65 9.31 -13.02
N GLY A 45 1.86 8.63 -13.86
CA GLY A 45 2.34 7.46 -14.61
C GLY A 45 2.56 6.20 -13.79
N PHE A 46 1.97 6.11 -12.59
CA PHE A 46 1.99 4.89 -11.80
C PHE A 46 1.04 3.83 -12.40
N THR A 47 1.31 2.56 -12.11
CA THR A 47 0.38 1.47 -12.46
C THR A 47 -0.79 1.51 -11.49
N LEU A 48 -2.03 1.60 -11.98
CA LEU A 48 -3.22 1.75 -11.14
C LEU A 48 -3.54 0.43 -10.40
N PRO A 49 -3.38 0.36 -9.08
CA PRO A 49 -3.69 -0.84 -8.31
C PRO A 49 -5.19 -0.93 -7.98
N VAL A 50 -5.69 -2.14 -7.77
CA VAL A 50 -7.11 -2.38 -7.47
C VAL A 50 -7.59 -1.67 -6.19
N ALA A 51 -6.70 -1.41 -5.23
CA ALA A 51 -7.05 -0.65 -4.02
C ALA A 51 -7.28 0.85 -4.27
N MET A 52 -6.80 1.38 -5.41
CA MET A 52 -6.99 2.79 -5.79
C MET A 52 -8.15 3.00 -6.76
N VAL A 53 -8.96 1.97 -7.00
CA VAL A 53 -10.23 2.09 -7.71
C VAL A 53 -11.38 1.73 -6.78
N TYR A 54 -12.58 2.22 -7.11
CA TYR A 54 -13.76 1.95 -6.31
C TYR A 54 -14.89 1.38 -7.16
N THR A 55 -15.82 0.71 -6.50
CA THR A 55 -17.08 0.27 -7.10
C THR A 55 -18.19 0.35 -6.07
N GLY A 56 -19.37 0.80 -6.51
CA GLY A 56 -20.59 0.71 -5.71
C GLY A 56 -21.21 -0.69 -5.72
N ASP A 57 -20.80 -1.56 -6.65
CA ASP A 57 -21.41 -2.86 -6.86
C ASP A 57 -20.91 -3.90 -5.82
N ALA A 58 -21.83 -4.49 -5.08
CA ALA A 58 -21.52 -5.51 -4.08
C ALA A 58 -21.00 -6.82 -4.69
N ALA A 59 -21.48 -7.22 -5.88
CA ALA A 59 -21.02 -8.43 -6.58
C ALA A 59 -19.57 -8.28 -7.03
N ILE A 60 -19.17 -7.08 -7.47
CA ILE A 60 -17.78 -6.80 -7.83
C ILE A 60 -16.89 -6.83 -6.59
N ARG A 61 -17.32 -6.23 -5.48
CA ARG A 61 -16.57 -6.29 -4.21
C ARG A 61 -16.42 -7.71 -3.68
N ALA A 62 -17.44 -8.56 -3.86
CA ALA A 62 -17.35 -9.97 -3.49
C ALA A 62 -16.27 -10.72 -4.30
N ARG A 63 -16.04 -10.32 -5.56
CA ARG A 63 -15.02 -10.91 -6.45
C ARG A 63 -13.63 -10.31 -6.23
N LEU A 64 -13.56 -9.04 -5.86
CA LEU A 64 -12.33 -8.28 -5.63
C LEU A 64 -12.30 -7.79 -4.18
N SER A 65 -11.76 -8.59 -3.27
CA SER A 65 -11.69 -8.21 -1.85
C SER A 65 -10.95 -6.89 -1.57
N ASN A 66 -10.09 -6.47 -2.49
CA ASN A 66 -9.23 -5.29 -2.33
C ASN A 66 -9.79 -4.02 -2.99
N ILE A 67 -10.92 -4.10 -3.71
CA ILE A 67 -11.51 -2.90 -4.34
C ILE A 67 -12.24 -2.06 -3.29
N ALA A 68 -12.06 -0.74 -3.33
CA ALA A 68 -12.72 0.14 -2.40
C ALA A 68 -14.24 0.21 -2.69
N SER A 69 -15.05 0.40 -1.64
CA SER A 69 -16.50 0.50 -1.77
C SER A 69 -17.01 1.90 -2.13
N SER A 70 -16.13 2.91 -2.08
CA SER A 70 -16.52 4.29 -2.38
C SER A 70 -15.30 5.11 -2.79
N ARG A 71 -15.58 6.22 -3.49
CA ARG A 71 -14.57 7.24 -3.81
C ARG A 71 -13.85 7.77 -2.56
N GLY A 72 -14.61 8.05 -1.49
CA GLY A 72 -14.05 8.57 -0.24
C GLY A 72 -13.09 7.59 0.44
N ALA A 73 -13.36 6.28 0.36
CA ALA A 73 -12.45 5.26 0.88
C ALA A 73 -11.11 5.25 0.14
N VAL A 74 -11.13 5.37 -1.19
CA VAL A 74 -9.90 5.49 -1.98
C VAL A 74 -9.14 6.77 -1.64
N GLN A 75 -9.84 7.90 -1.57
CA GLN A 75 -9.20 9.18 -1.24
C GLN A 75 -8.57 9.16 0.16
N ALA A 76 -9.23 8.55 1.15
CA ALA A 76 -8.67 8.38 2.48
C ALA A 76 -7.43 7.47 2.46
N LEU A 77 -7.45 6.37 1.71
CA LEU A 77 -6.30 5.49 1.54
C LEU A 77 -5.11 6.22 0.91
N VAL A 78 -5.32 6.90 -0.22
CA VAL A 78 -4.27 7.65 -0.91
C VAL A 78 -3.72 8.76 -0.02
N ASN A 79 -4.58 9.50 0.68
CA ASN A 79 -4.14 10.54 1.60
C ASN A 79 -3.28 9.96 2.73
N ARG A 80 -3.68 8.82 3.31
CA ARG A 80 -2.88 8.12 4.33
C ARG A 80 -1.50 7.72 3.80
N ILE A 81 -1.46 7.09 2.62
CA ILE A 81 -0.20 6.64 2.00
C ILE A 81 0.72 7.83 1.73
N VAL A 82 0.20 8.91 1.13
CA VAL A 82 1.00 10.11 0.85
C VAL A 82 1.51 10.73 2.14
N MET A 83 0.66 10.90 3.15
CA MET A 83 1.04 11.46 4.45
C MET A 83 2.16 10.64 5.11
N GLN A 84 1.99 9.32 5.21
CA GLN A 84 2.99 8.40 5.77
C GLN A 84 4.31 8.52 5.01
N THR A 85 4.23 8.44 3.68
CA THR A 85 5.41 8.52 2.82
C THR A 85 6.15 9.86 2.97
N VAL A 86 5.43 10.99 2.97
CA VAL A 86 6.06 12.30 3.15
C VAL A 86 6.74 12.39 4.51
N PHE A 87 6.10 11.88 5.56
CA PHE A 87 6.68 11.89 6.90
C PHE A 87 7.94 11.02 6.99
N ASP A 88 7.91 9.80 6.45
CA ASP A 88 9.05 8.89 6.43
C ASP A 88 10.24 9.49 5.67
N VAL A 89 9.98 10.10 4.52
CA VAL A 89 11.02 10.76 3.73
C VAL A 89 11.60 11.96 4.47
N LEU A 90 10.76 12.78 5.10
CA LEU A 90 11.21 13.95 5.85
C LEU A 90 11.96 13.57 7.13
N GLU A 91 11.55 12.53 7.82
CA GLU A 91 12.26 11.99 8.98
C GLU A 91 13.63 11.45 8.57
N SER A 92 13.69 10.66 7.49
CA SER A 92 14.94 10.16 6.92
C SER A 92 15.91 11.30 6.54
N GLN A 93 15.40 12.35 5.88
CA GLN A 93 16.19 13.52 5.51
C GLN A 93 16.62 14.34 6.74
N GLY A 94 15.73 14.54 7.70
CA GLY A 94 16.02 15.25 8.94
C GLY A 94 17.14 14.56 9.74
N ARG A 95 17.07 13.23 9.87
CA ARG A 95 18.14 12.43 10.50
C ARG A 95 19.44 12.50 9.70
N SER A 96 19.37 12.45 8.37
CA SER A 96 20.56 12.61 7.50
C SER A 96 21.21 13.99 7.64
N ALA A 97 20.43 15.00 8.00
CA ALA A 97 20.90 16.35 8.31
C ALA A 97 21.29 16.54 9.80
N LEU A 98 21.37 15.47 10.59
CA LEU A 98 21.70 15.47 12.02
C LEU A 98 20.75 16.33 12.86
N LEU A 99 19.48 16.47 12.45
CA LEU A 99 18.47 17.12 13.26
C LEU A 99 18.06 16.19 14.42
N PRO A 100 17.92 16.70 15.66
CA PRO A 100 17.38 15.93 16.77
C PRO A 100 15.93 15.48 16.49
N ASP A 101 15.55 14.29 16.96
CA ASP A 101 14.21 13.73 16.75
C ASP A 101 13.08 14.67 17.21
N ALA A 102 13.30 15.41 18.31
CA ALA A 102 12.34 16.40 18.80
C ALA A 102 12.10 17.54 17.79
N VAL A 103 13.14 17.95 17.06
CA VAL A 103 13.04 18.98 16.00
C VAL A 103 12.31 18.41 14.79
N ILE A 104 12.64 17.17 14.38
CA ILE A 104 11.96 16.48 13.29
C ILE A 104 10.46 16.35 13.60
N SER A 105 10.10 15.89 14.80
CA SER A 105 8.69 15.77 15.21
C SER A 105 7.96 17.12 15.22
N SER A 106 8.60 18.18 15.72
CA SER A 106 8.03 19.54 15.69
C SER A 106 7.83 20.06 14.27
N ILE A 107 8.76 19.75 13.38
CA ILE A 107 8.69 20.09 11.95
C ILE A 107 7.51 19.35 11.29
N LEU A 108 7.40 18.04 11.51
CA LEU A 108 6.33 17.21 10.95
C LEU A 108 4.94 17.67 11.43
N GLY A 109 4.84 18.11 12.68
CA GLY A 109 3.61 18.68 13.25
C GLY A 109 3.18 20.02 12.65
N GLN A 110 4.04 20.69 11.88
CA GLN A 110 3.76 21.97 11.22
C GLN A 110 3.49 21.82 9.71
N LEU A 111 3.35 20.58 9.23
CA LEU A 111 3.05 20.30 7.83
C LEU A 111 1.55 20.19 7.60
N THR A 112 1.09 20.94 6.62
CA THR A 112 -0.25 20.79 6.06
C THR A 112 -0.12 20.19 4.68
N ILE A 113 -0.67 18.99 4.51
CA ILE A 113 -0.67 18.30 3.22
C ILE A 113 -2.11 18.24 2.73
N ASN A 114 -2.33 18.70 1.51
CA ASN A 114 -3.62 18.62 0.82
C ASN A 114 -3.45 17.83 -0.46
N ILE A 115 -4.09 16.67 -0.55
CA ILE A 115 -3.95 15.74 -1.67
C ILE A 115 -5.19 15.76 -2.54
N THR A 116 -4.97 15.83 -3.86
CA THR A 116 -6.01 15.74 -4.87
C THR A 116 -5.80 14.47 -5.69
N TYR A 117 -6.80 13.61 -5.69
CA TYR A 117 -6.81 12.39 -6.48
C TYR A 117 -8.22 12.12 -6.99
N GLU A 118 -8.34 11.69 -8.24
CA GLU A 118 -9.60 11.32 -8.90
C GLU A 118 -9.65 9.80 -9.11
N PRO A 119 -10.21 9.04 -8.14
CA PRO A 119 -10.33 7.59 -8.26
C PRO A 119 -11.13 7.16 -9.48
N LEU A 120 -10.70 6.08 -10.13
CA LEU A 120 -11.47 5.45 -11.19
C LEU A 120 -12.62 4.61 -10.59
N GLU A 121 -13.81 4.76 -11.15
CA GLU A 121 -14.97 3.92 -10.81
C GLU A 121 -15.04 2.72 -11.74
N CYS A 122 -15.01 1.52 -11.19
CA CYS A 122 -15.16 0.27 -11.93
C CYS A 122 -16.58 -0.25 -11.77
N LYS A 123 -17.46 0.10 -12.70
CA LYS A 123 -18.86 -0.37 -12.68
C LYS A 123 -19.01 -1.83 -13.05
N MET A 124 -18.05 -2.36 -13.81
CA MET A 124 -17.97 -3.75 -14.23
C MET A 124 -16.51 -4.18 -14.24
N VAL A 125 -16.26 -5.46 -13.97
CA VAL A 125 -14.91 -6.02 -13.95
C VAL A 125 -14.85 -7.25 -14.84
N ALA A 126 -13.94 -7.21 -15.81
CA ALA A 126 -13.51 -8.38 -16.56
C ALA A 126 -12.25 -8.95 -15.91
N LEU A 127 -12.35 -10.16 -15.35
CA LEU A 127 -11.20 -10.98 -14.96
C LEU A 127 -10.82 -11.83 -16.18
N MET A 128 -9.55 -11.83 -16.58
CA MET A 128 -9.09 -12.74 -17.63
C MET A 128 -9.01 -14.19 -17.09
N PRO A 129 -9.37 -15.22 -17.88
CA PRO A 129 -9.93 -15.18 -19.24
C PRO A 129 -11.45 -14.94 -19.24
N MET A 130 -11.94 -14.14 -20.20
CA MET A 130 -13.27 -13.53 -20.18
C MET A 130 -14.41 -14.54 -20.26
N VAL A 131 -15.36 -14.43 -19.32
CA VAL A 131 -16.68 -15.06 -19.42
C VAL A 131 -17.60 -14.07 -20.12
N ASP A 132 -18.25 -14.51 -21.20
CA ASP A 132 -19.13 -13.73 -22.07
C ASP A 132 -20.37 -13.26 -21.30
N THR A 133 -20.30 -12.10 -20.67
CA THR A 133 -21.47 -11.46 -20.07
C THR A 133 -21.95 -10.32 -20.94
N GLN A 134 -23.10 -10.57 -21.55
CA GLN A 134 -23.84 -9.74 -22.49
C GLN A 134 -24.56 -8.59 -21.77
N ASP A 135 -23.83 -7.84 -20.96
CA ASP A 135 -24.36 -6.72 -20.18
C ASP A 135 -23.98 -5.38 -20.83
N PRO A 136 -24.95 -4.48 -21.09
CA PRO A 136 -24.74 -3.28 -21.88
C PRO A 136 -23.91 -2.22 -21.15
N MET A 137 -22.73 -1.95 -21.72
CA MET A 137 -22.08 -0.64 -21.85
C MET A 137 -22.04 0.29 -20.62
N ASP A 138 -21.54 -0.20 -19.49
CA ASP A 138 -20.96 0.63 -18.44
C ASP A 138 -19.42 0.53 -18.46
N ASP A 139 -18.73 1.53 -17.90
CA ASP A 139 -17.26 1.61 -17.86
C ASP A 139 -16.68 0.35 -17.20
N LYS A 140 -16.23 -0.61 -18.02
CA LYS A 140 -15.64 -1.87 -17.56
C LYS A 140 -14.15 -1.65 -17.31
N CYS A 141 -13.69 -1.97 -16.11
CA CYS A 141 -12.26 -2.06 -15.79
C CYS A 141 -11.73 -3.44 -16.18
N ILE A 142 -10.55 -3.48 -16.80
CA ILE A 142 -9.81 -4.70 -17.08
C ILE A 142 -8.77 -4.86 -15.97
N ILE A 143 -8.87 -5.96 -15.24
CA ILE A 143 -7.99 -6.25 -14.10
C ILE A 143 -7.18 -7.51 -14.40
N VAL A 144 -5.86 -7.38 -14.33
CA VAL A 144 -4.91 -8.48 -14.47
C VAL A 144 -4.15 -8.61 -13.15
N GLY A 145 -4.39 -9.70 -12.44
CA GLY A 145 -3.90 -9.85 -11.07
C GLY A 145 -4.50 -8.81 -10.13
N ASN A 146 -3.68 -7.84 -9.72
CA ASN A 146 -4.04 -6.82 -8.73
C ASN A 146 -3.91 -5.39 -9.27
N THR A 147 -3.79 -5.25 -10.59
CA THR A 147 -3.65 -3.98 -11.30
C THR A 147 -4.75 -3.81 -12.33
N VAL A 148 -5.19 -2.56 -12.50
CA VAL A 148 -6.08 -2.16 -13.59
C VAL A 148 -5.19 -1.86 -14.79
N THR A 149 -5.35 -2.62 -15.87
CA THR A 149 -4.51 -2.52 -17.07
C THR A 149 -5.15 -1.71 -18.18
N GLY A 150 -6.47 -1.49 -18.10
CA GLY A 150 -7.20 -0.71 -19.10
C GLY A 150 -8.65 -0.51 -18.74
N ILE A 151 -9.31 0.30 -19.55
CA ILE A 151 -10.75 0.57 -19.47
C ILE A 151 -11.40 0.24 -20.82
N CYS A 152 -12.57 -0.39 -20.79
CA CYS A 152 -13.42 -0.46 -21.95
C CYS A 152 -14.06 0.92 -22.17
N THR A 153 -13.58 1.68 -23.15
CA THR A 153 -14.24 2.91 -23.55
C THR A 153 -15.35 2.60 -24.55
N LYS A 154 -16.48 3.30 -24.44
CA LYS A 154 -17.48 3.31 -25.51
C LYS A 154 -16.82 3.95 -26.72
N MET A 155 -16.45 3.17 -27.73
CA MET A 155 -16.20 3.76 -29.04
C MET A 155 -17.49 4.42 -29.51
N MET A 156 -17.39 5.65 -30.03
CA MET A 156 -18.53 6.40 -30.54
C MET A 156 -19.34 5.48 -31.46
N ALA A 157 -20.62 5.33 -31.14
CA ALA A 157 -21.61 4.51 -31.83
C ALA A 157 -21.94 5.09 -33.22
N GLY A 158 -20.94 5.27 -34.08
CA GLY A 158 -21.04 6.01 -35.33
C GLY A 158 -20.80 5.18 -36.61
N ALA A 159 -20.29 3.96 -36.53
CA ALA A 159 -19.97 3.19 -37.75
C ALA A 159 -20.40 1.72 -37.77
N LEU A 160 -20.54 1.04 -36.60
CA LEU A 160 -20.79 -0.41 -36.56
C LEU A 160 -21.69 -0.82 -35.38
N GLY A 161 -22.93 -0.32 -35.34
CA GLY A 161 -24.02 -0.88 -34.52
C GLY A 161 -23.89 -0.83 -32.98
N PRO A 162 -25.00 -1.06 -32.23
CA PRO A 162 -25.07 -0.90 -30.77
C PRO A 162 -24.47 -2.05 -29.94
N ALA A 163 -23.66 -2.94 -30.53
CA ALA A 163 -23.22 -4.18 -29.87
C ALA A 163 -21.69 -4.38 -29.89
N LEU A 164 -20.92 -3.32 -29.66
CA LEU A 164 -19.50 -3.47 -29.31
C LEU A 164 -19.39 -4.04 -27.89
N MET A 165 -19.55 -5.35 -27.81
CA MET A 165 -19.23 -6.14 -26.64
C MET A 165 -17.72 -6.07 -26.43
N CYS A 166 -17.25 -5.92 -25.19
CA CYS A 166 -15.83 -5.99 -24.84
C CYS A 166 -15.18 -7.37 -25.13
N ASN A 167 -15.78 -8.24 -25.95
CA ASN A 167 -15.44 -9.66 -25.99
C ASN A 167 -14.43 -10.04 -27.10
N MET A 168 -14.48 -9.48 -28.33
CA MET A 168 -13.69 -10.10 -29.42
C MET A 168 -12.86 -9.16 -30.31
N ALA A 169 -13.03 -7.85 -30.20
CA ALA A 169 -12.22 -6.86 -30.93
C ALA A 169 -12.01 -5.62 -30.07
N MET A 170 -11.51 -5.83 -28.84
CA MET A 170 -11.36 -4.75 -27.86
C MET A 170 -10.46 -3.64 -28.41
N VAL A 171 -10.97 -2.43 -28.43
CA VAL A 171 -10.13 -1.27 -28.20
C VAL A 171 -10.01 -1.14 -26.69
N ILE A 172 -9.02 -1.84 -26.11
CA ILE A 172 -8.62 -1.59 -24.73
C ILE A 172 -8.14 -0.15 -24.69
N GLY A 173 -8.93 0.71 -24.06
CA GLY A 173 -8.57 2.09 -23.86
C GLY A 173 -7.49 2.19 -22.79
N ALA A 174 -6.51 3.05 -23.02
CA ALA A 174 -5.59 3.46 -21.97
C ALA A 174 -6.38 4.15 -20.85
N ILE A 175 -5.95 3.94 -19.60
CA ILE A 175 -6.50 4.66 -18.46
C ILE A 175 -6.19 6.15 -18.64
N THR A 176 -7.21 7.00 -18.53
CA THR A 176 -7.03 8.45 -18.69
C THR A 176 -6.03 8.98 -17.64
N PRO A 177 -5.09 9.89 -18.00
CA PRO A 177 -4.05 10.38 -17.09
C PRO A 177 -4.57 10.93 -15.75
N ARG A 178 -5.80 11.44 -15.69
CA ARG A 178 -6.43 11.91 -14.43
C ARG A 178 -6.52 10.83 -13.34
N HIS A 179 -6.70 9.56 -13.72
CA HIS A 179 -6.76 8.44 -12.77
C HIS A 179 -5.36 7.89 -12.41
N LEU A 180 -4.34 8.31 -13.17
CA LEU A 180 -2.92 7.98 -12.99
C LEU A 180 -2.10 9.17 -12.49
N THR A 181 -2.76 10.19 -11.94
CA THR A 181 -2.14 11.40 -11.42
C THR A 181 -2.64 11.66 -10.01
N ILE A 182 -1.71 11.76 -9.05
CA ILE A 182 -1.97 12.24 -7.70
C ILE A 182 -1.33 13.62 -7.61
N GLY A 183 -2.17 14.63 -7.40
CA GLY A 183 -1.75 16.01 -7.17
C GLY A 183 -1.83 16.36 -5.69
N GLY A 184 -1.29 17.52 -5.34
CA GLY A 184 -1.45 18.07 -4.01
C GLY A 184 -0.53 19.23 -3.73
N THR A 185 -0.64 19.74 -2.51
CA THR A 185 0.24 20.78 -1.98
C THR A 185 0.75 20.38 -0.61
N ILE A 186 2.04 20.59 -0.38
CA ILE A 186 2.68 20.49 0.93
C ILE A 186 3.01 21.92 1.36
N SER A 187 2.41 22.36 2.45
CA SER A 187 2.67 23.68 3.04
C SER A 187 3.33 23.51 4.40
N THR A 188 4.29 24.38 4.69
CA THR A 188 4.96 24.43 6.00
C THR A 188 5.06 25.86 6.50
N SER A 189 4.81 26.04 7.79
CA SER A 189 5.11 27.28 8.53
C SER A 189 6.44 27.21 9.28
N ASN A 190 7.16 26.07 9.21
CA ASN A 190 8.42 25.91 9.90
C ASN A 190 9.55 26.62 9.13
N ILE A 191 10.29 27.51 9.80
CA ILE A 191 11.35 28.31 9.17
C ILE A 191 12.51 27.47 8.62
N ILE A 192 12.82 26.31 9.22
CA ILE A 192 13.91 25.43 8.74
C ILE A 192 13.51 24.87 7.37
N MET A 193 12.33 24.26 7.27
CA MET A 193 11.86 23.67 6.02
C MET A 193 11.51 24.71 4.96
N ALA A 194 11.01 25.89 5.36
CA ALA A 194 10.73 26.97 4.42
C ALA A 194 12.00 27.46 3.70
N ASN A 195 13.16 27.35 4.34
CA ASN A 195 14.47 27.73 3.78
C ASN A 195 15.18 26.60 3.03
N TRP A 196 14.62 25.39 2.97
CA TRP A 196 15.19 24.33 2.16
C TRP A 196 15.23 24.72 0.69
N SER A 197 16.31 24.34 0.00
CA SER A 197 16.46 24.62 -1.41
C SER A 197 15.37 23.88 -2.22
N ARG A 198 15.06 24.38 -3.41
CA ARG A 198 14.18 23.67 -4.36
C ARG A 198 14.68 22.25 -4.65
N THR A 199 16.00 22.02 -4.65
CA THR A 199 16.58 20.70 -4.88
C THR A 199 16.32 19.73 -3.73
N MET A 200 16.34 20.20 -2.47
CA MET A 200 15.96 19.39 -1.31
C MET A 200 14.48 19.01 -1.36
N TRP A 201 13.61 19.99 -1.63
CA TRP A 201 12.17 19.75 -1.79
C TRP A 201 11.85 18.81 -2.95
N GLN A 202 12.52 18.99 -4.09
CA GLN A 202 12.39 18.08 -5.22
C GLN A 202 12.84 16.66 -4.86
N SER A 203 13.90 16.51 -4.05
CA SER A 203 14.33 15.19 -3.56
C SER A 203 13.26 14.53 -2.71
N VAL A 204 12.61 15.30 -1.82
CA VAL A 204 11.48 14.80 -1.01
C VAL A 204 10.35 14.35 -1.91
N VAL A 205 9.88 15.21 -2.82
CA VAL A 205 8.78 14.90 -3.76
C VAL A 205 9.10 13.66 -4.60
N ASN A 206 10.32 13.55 -5.14
CA ASN A 206 10.72 12.42 -5.97
C ASN A 206 10.77 11.11 -5.17
N ARG A 207 11.29 11.15 -3.93
CA ARG A 207 11.30 9.97 -3.05
C ARG A 207 9.90 9.59 -2.61
N THR A 208 9.05 10.57 -2.31
CA THR A 208 7.64 10.32 -2.01
C THR A 208 6.95 9.65 -3.19
N ALA A 209 7.13 10.18 -4.40
CA ALA A 209 6.57 9.60 -5.61
C ALA A 209 7.02 8.14 -5.82
N ALA A 210 8.32 7.87 -5.64
CA ALA A 210 8.87 6.52 -5.79
C ALA A 210 8.36 5.55 -4.71
N GLN A 211 8.34 6.00 -3.46
CA GLN A 211 7.91 5.18 -2.33
C GLN A 211 6.41 4.89 -2.38
N MET A 212 5.58 5.84 -2.84
CA MET A 212 4.14 5.58 -3.05
C MET A 212 3.88 4.45 -4.04
N VAL A 213 4.65 4.38 -5.15
CA VAL A 213 4.51 3.29 -6.12
C VAL A 213 4.86 1.94 -5.50
N HIS A 214 5.85 1.92 -4.62
CA HIS A 214 6.28 0.73 -3.90
C HIS A 214 5.27 0.32 -2.80
N ASP A 215 4.86 1.25 -1.96
CA ASP A 215 4.01 1.00 -0.79
C ASP A 215 2.60 0.57 -1.16
N VAL A 216 2.06 1.07 -2.27
CA VAL A 216 0.74 0.59 -2.71
C VAL A 216 0.82 -0.89 -3.13
N THR A 217 1.96 -1.34 -3.64
CA THR A 217 2.16 -2.76 -3.98
C THR A 217 2.29 -3.61 -2.71
N GLU A 218 3.09 -3.16 -1.74
CA GLU A 218 3.37 -3.88 -0.49
C GLU A 218 2.22 -3.86 0.51
N GLN A 219 1.54 -2.72 0.71
CA GLN A 219 0.38 -2.65 1.61
C GLN A 219 -0.73 -3.61 1.18
N MET A 220 -0.89 -3.84 -0.12
CA MET A 220 -1.87 -4.82 -0.60
C MET A 220 -1.50 -6.26 -0.24
N ILE A 221 -0.21 -6.60 -0.20
CA ILE A 221 0.27 -7.91 0.22
C ILE A 221 0.07 -8.07 1.73
N SER A 222 0.50 -7.08 2.52
CA SER A 222 0.39 -7.10 3.97
C SER A 222 -1.07 -7.15 4.45
N GLN A 223 -1.95 -6.34 3.84
CA GLN A 223 -3.39 -6.36 4.15
C GLN A 223 -4.00 -7.75 3.90
N ARG A 224 -3.58 -8.43 2.83
CA ARG A 224 -4.06 -9.77 2.49
C ARG A 224 -3.60 -10.83 3.48
N PHE A 225 -2.34 -10.73 3.94
CA PHE A 225 -1.83 -11.62 4.98
C PHE A 225 -2.61 -11.47 6.29
N GLU A 226 -2.93 -10.24 6.70
CA GLU A 226 -3.69 -10.03 7.93
C GLU A 226 -5.14 -10.50 7.79
N ASP A 227 -5.81 -10.30 6.64
CA ASP A 227 -7.14 -10.86 6.39
C ASP A 227 -7.14 -12.40 6.44
N ILE A 228 -6.15 -13.05 5.82
CA ILE A 228 -5.98 -14.50 5.88
C ILE A 228 -5.75 -14.96 7.33
N ARG A 229 -4.91 -14.25 8.08
CA ARG A 229 -4.66 -14.53 9.50
C ARG A 229 -5.95 -14.45 10.32
N GLN A 230 -6.73 -13.40 10.15
CA GLN A 230 -8.02 -13.23 10.84
C GLN A 230 -9.01 -14.35 10.46
N LYS A 231 -9.07 -14.74 9.18
CA LYS A 231 -9.92 -15.85 8.73
C LYS A 231 -9.49 -17.19 9.32
N MET A 232 -8.20 -17.47 9.43
CA MET A 232 -7.70 -18.69 10.10
C MET A 232 -8.11 -18.73 11.58
N VAL A 233 -8.00 -17.60 12.29
CA VAL A 233 -8.45 -17.49 13.69
C VAL A 233 -9.97 -17.73 13.81
N GLN A 234 -10.77 -17.26 12.84
CA GLN A 234 -12.22 -17.51 12.84
C GLN A 234 -12.55 -18.98 12.57
N VAL A 235 -11.85 -19.65 11.65
CA VAL A 235 -12.02 -21.08 11.37
C VAL A 235 -11.67 -21.93 12.60
N GLU A 236 -10.59 -21.57 13.30
CA GLU A 236 -10.19 -22.25 14.54
C GLU A 236 -11.27 -22.12 15.62
N ARG A 237 -11.86 -20.93 15.79
CA ARG A 237 -12.96 -20.70 16.73
C ARG A 237 -14.27 -21.36 16.32
N ALA A 238 -14.53 -21.49 15.01
CA ALA A 238 -15.74 -22.12 14.46
C ALA A 238 -15.69 -23.65 14.49
N THR A 239 -14.57 -24.26 14.92
CA THR A 239 -14.43 -25.71 15.08
C THR A 239 -14.33 -26.13 16.56
N PRO A 240 -15.29 -25.80 17.44
CA PRO A 240 -15.29 -26.28 18.81
C PRO A 240 -15.73 -27.76 18.81
N GLY A 241 -14.79 -28.70 18.86
CA GLY A 241 -15.17 -30.09 19.14
C GLY A 241 -14.16 -31.19 18.89
N CYS A 242 -13.16 -31.01 18.02
CA CYS A 242 -12.31 -32.15 17.64
C CYS A 242 -11.13 -32.44 18.58
N HIS A 243 -10.83 -31.57 19.56
CA HIS A 243 -9.66 -31.76 20.44
C HIS A 243 -9.95 -32.53 21.75
N GLN A 244 -11.19 -32.93 22.03
CA GLN A 244 -11.53 -33.54 23.32
C GLN A 244 -11.65 -35.07 23.34
N HIS A 245 -11.29 -35.77 22.26
CA HIS A 245 -11.40 -37.24 22.19
C HIS A 245 -10.08 -38.02 22.30
N GLN A 246 -9.01 -37.41 22.80
CA GLN A 246 -7.70 -38.06 22.92
C GLN A 246 -7.15 -38.19 24.35
N GLN A 247 -7.99 -38.03 25.37
CA GLN A 247 -7.61 -38.25 26.78
C GLN A 247 -8.66 -39.08 27.52
N SER A 248 -8.74 -40.39 27.25
CA SER A 248 -9.06 -41.43 28.25
C SER A 248 -9.10 -42.81 27.61
N VAL A 249 -7.93 -43.41 27.37
CA VAL A 249 -7.80 -44.87 27.35
C VAL A 249 -6.81 -45.22 28.44
N ARG A 250 -7.27 -45.20 29.69
CA ARG A 250 -6.59 -45.91 30.78
C ARG A 250 -6.90 -47.39 30.59
N SER A 251 -5.93 -48.16 30.13
CA SER A 251 -5.94 -49.61 30.34
C SER A 251 -6.02 -49.91 31.84
N PRO A 252 -7.00 -50.71 32.30
CA PRO A 252 -6.85 -51.45 33.53
C PRO A 252 -6.09 -52.73 33.23
N ASP A 253 -4.88 -52.84 33.77
CA ASP A 253 -4.21 -54.12 33.92
C ASP A 253 -4.42 -54.62 35.36
N VAL A 254 -4.15 -55.90 35.58
CA VAL A 254 -4.18 -56.64 36.86
C VAL A 254 -5.50 -57.38 37.14
N ASN A 255 -5.70 -58.50 36.44
CA ASN A 255 -5.61 -59.82 37.09
C ASN A 255 -5.57 -60.94 36.06
N GLY A 256 -4.47 -61.69 36.08
CA GLY A 256 -4.13 -62.69 35.08
C GLY A 256 -5.10 -63.86 35.01
N ARG A 257 -5.45 -64.25 33.78
CA ARG A 257 -5.77 -65.63 33.42
C ARG A 257 -5.53 -65.83 31.93
N LEU A 258 -4.61 -66.75 31.62
CA LEU A 258 -4.33 -67.22 30.26
C LEU A 258 -5.53 -67.99 29.71
N THR A 259 -6.13 -67.50 28.62
CA THR A 259 -6.95 -68.30 27.71
C THR A 259 -6.55 -68.04 26.26
N SER A 260 -6.35 -69.14 25.54
CA SER A 260 -5.90 -69.30 24.15
C SER A 260 -6.72 -68.52 23.11
N PRO A 261 -6.16 -68.17 21.92
CA PRO A 261 -6.79 -67.24 20.99
C PRO A 261 -7.83 -67.93 20.10
N GLY A 262 -9.04 -67.35 20.05
CA GLY A 262 -10.04 -67.62 19.02
C GLY A 262 -9.88 -66.70 17.80
N PRO A 263 -10.33 -67.11 16.61
CA PRO A 263 -10.13 -66.36 15.38
C PRO A 263 -10.93 -65.04 15.36
N PRO A 264 -10.42 -63.99 14.71
CA PRO A 264 -11.07 -62.69 14.70
C PRO A 264 -12.32 -62.71 13.81
N HIS A 265 -13.49 -62.55 14.42
CA HIS A 265 -14.70 -62.13 13.73
C HIS A 265 -14.54 -60.67 13.29
N LEU A 266 -14.50 -60.46 11.98
CA LEU A 266 -14.76 -59.18 11.33
C LEU A 266 -16.13 -58.66 11.78
N ASN A 267 -16.16 -57.61 12.58
CA ASN A 267 -17.37 -56.83 12.81
C ASN A 267 -17.06 -55.35 13.03
N SER A 268 -17.63 -54.55 12.13
CA SER A 268 -18.04 -53.16 12.33
C SER A 268 -16.95 -52.16 12.69
N LEU A 269 -16.18 -51.73 11.68
CA LEU A 269 -15.73 -50.35 11.58
C LEU A 269 -16.98 -49.47 11.42
N SER A 270 -17.48 -48.93 12.54
CA SER A 270 -18.38 -47.78 12.49
C SER A 270 -17.53 -46.55 12.20
N THR A 271 -17.28 -46.33 10.91
CA THR A 271 -16.59 -45.16 10.40
C THR A 271 -17.55 -43.97 10.52
N HIS A 272 -17.55 -43.30 11.67
CA HIS A 272 -17.98 -41.91 11.73
C HIS A 272 -16.90 -41.07 11.03
N TYR A 273 -16.99 -41.02 9.70
CA TYR A 273 -16.32 -40.01 8.90
C TYR A 273 -16.86 -38.63 9.34
N CYS A 274 -16.14 -37.93 10.21
CA CYS A 274 -16.12 -36.48 10.12
C CYS A 274 -15.51 -36.17 8.77
N SER A 275 -16.35 -35.85 7.79
CA SER A 275 -15.92 -35.35 6.48
C SER A 275 -15.21 -34.01 6.68
N LEU A 276 -13.92 -34.08 7.00
CA LEU A 276 -12.98 -32.98 6.86
C LEU A 276 -12.85 -32.74 5.36
N HIS A 277 -13.60 -31.76 4.85
CA HIS A 277 -13.21 -31.08 3.63
C HIS A 277 -11.85 -30.42 3.90
N ALA A 278 -10.78 -31.15 3.61
CA ALA A 278 -9.45 -30.60 3.56
C ALA A 278 -9.42 -29.52 2.47
N VAL A 279 -9.43 -28.26 2.88
CA VAL A 279 -9.19 -27.15 1.98
C VAL A 279 -7.69 -27.16 1.66
N SER A 280 -7.34 -27.85 0.57
CA SER A 280 -5.98 -27.85 0.03
C SER A 280 -5.72 -26.47 -0.59
N PHE A 281 -4.97 -25.62 0.11
CA PHE A 281 -4.42 -24.39 -0.46
C PHE A 281 -3.10 -24.72 -1.16
N SER A 282 -3.13 -24.78 -2.50
CA SER A 282 -1.90 -24.72 -3.29
C SER A 282 -1.36 -23.29 -3.26
N CYS A 283 -0.15 -23.11 -2.75
CA CYS A 283 0.62 -21.89 -2.95
C CYS A 283 0.86 -21.70 -4.46
N ILE A 284 0.45 -20.55 -4.99
CA ILE A 284 0.91 -19.99 -6.27
C ILE A 284 1.78 -18.79 -5.92
#